data_AF-A0A1M2Z8V8-F1
#
_entry.id   AF-A0A1M2Z8V8-F1
#
_cell.length_a   1.000
_cell.length_b   1.000
_cell.length_c   1.000
_cell.angle_alpha   90.00
_cell.angle_beta   90.00
_cell.angle_gamma   90.00
#
_symmetry.space_group_name_H-M   'P 1'
#
loop_
_entity.id
_entity.type
_entity.pdbx_description
1 polymer ?
#
loop_
_entity_poly.entity_id
_entity_poly.type
_entity_poly.pdbx_seq_one_letter_code
_entity_poly.pdbx_strand_id
1 'polypeptide(L)'
;MKKYHNWRGFLTIVSALLFLSIWPLMAFYSYGKNETDGGDSFLITGVLFLIILLIFTPVLFIRFKKKVDAKNAYLTLPEQNAPATVLNKSEKVVGDKYSTGTVFYITFEMPDGERKNFQVIHDKYATIEKDDVGTLIYKEGNGFLFFVDFKRKPNKDQ
;
A
#
# COMPACT_ATOMS: atom_id res chain seq x y z
N MET A 1 -4.68 6.92 -22.00
CA MET A 1 -4.58 6.50 -20.57
C MET A 1 -3.42 7.24 -19.92
N LYS A 2 -3.65 8.11 -18.92
CA LYS A 2 -2.57 8.82 -18.20
C LYS A 2 -1.98 7.89 -17.13
N LYS A 3 -0.76 7.37 -17.34
CA LYS A 3 -0.01 6.69 -16.28
C LYS A 3 0.30 7.71 -15.18
N TYR A 4 -0.26 7.51 -13.98
CA TYR A 4 0.08 8.36 -12.84
C TYR A 4 1.49 7.99 -12.37
N HIS A 5 2.45 8.82 -12.72
CA HIS A 5 3.84 8.64 -12.33
C HIS A 5 3.97 8.96 -10.83
N ASN A 6 4.64 8.09 -10.05
CA ASN A 6 4.88 8.31 -8.62
C ASN A 6 5.98 9.37 -8.41
N TRP A 7 5.72 10.59 -8.86
CA TRP A 7 6.70 11.67 -8.81
C TRP A 7 7.12 11.93 -7.37
N ARG A 8 6.19 11.88 -6.41
CA ARG A 8 6.50 12.08 -5.00
C ARG A 8 7.47 11.02 -4.47
N GLY A 9 7.19 9.73 -4.70
CA GLY A 9 8.11 8.65 -4.28
C GLY A 9 9.48 8.76 -4.94
N PHE A 10 9.52 9.05 -6.24
CA PHE A 10 10.77 9.31 -6.95
C PHE A 10 11.53 10.50 -6.35
N LEU A 11 10.85 11.61 -6.07
CA LEU A 11 11.45 12.81 -5.48
C LEU A 11 11.99 12.54 -4.07
N THR A 12 11.28 11.75 -3.26
CA THR A 12 11.74 11.36 -1.92
C THR A 12 13.02 10.54 -2.01
N ILE A 13 13.07 9.57 -2.93
CA ILE A 13 14.23 8.70 -3.15
C ILE A 13 15.42 9.50 -3.68
N VAL A 14 15.20 10.36 -4.67
CA VAL A 14 16.25 11.26 -5.19
C VAL A 14 16.76 12.19 -4.10
N SER A 15 15.88 12.77 -3.27
CA SER A 15 16.30 13.63 -2.16
C SER A 15 17.12 12.89 -1.11
N ALA A 16 16.74 11.64 -0.79
CA ALA A 16 17.46 10.80 0.15
C ALA A 16 18.84 10.43 -0.41
N LEU A 17 18.93 10.07 -1.69
CA LEU A 17 20.20 9.77 -2.35
C LEU A 17 21.11 11.00 -2.41
N LEU A 18 20.57 12.18 -2.71
CA LEU A 18 21.32 13.44 -2.73
C LEU A 18 21.80 13.85 -1.34
N PHE A 19 20.96 13.74 -0.31
CA PHE A 19 21.35 14.07 1.06
C PHE A 19 22.46 13.14 1.56
N LEU A 20 22.40 11.87 1.17
CA LEU A 20 23.32 10.85 1.65
C LEU A 20 24.63 10.79 0.85
N SER A 21 24.66 11.29 -0.39
CA SER A 21 25.91 11.42 -1.15
C SER A 21 26.83 12.55 -0.64
N ILE A 22 26.31 13.47 0.17
CA ILE A 22 27.09 14.56 0.76
C ILE A 22 28.17 14.04 1.71
N TRP A 23 27.89 12.99 2.48
CA TRP A 23 28.82 12.39 3.44
C TRP A 23 30.08 11.79 2.79
N PRO A 24 29.98 10.91 1.77
CA PRO A 24 31.15 10.43 1.06
C PRO A 24 31.85 11.53 0.23
N LEU A 25 31.15 12.57 -0.24
CA LEU A 25 31.82 13.72 -0.87
C LEU A 25 32.68 14.50 0.14
N MET A 26 32.18 14.73 1.35
CA MET A 26 32.94 15.32 2.45
C MET A 26 34.11 14.41 2.87
N ALA A 27 33.95 13.09 2.77
CA ALA A 27 35.01 12.10 3.02
C ALA A 27 36.19 12.26 2.10
N PHE A 28 35.90 12.23 0.80
CA PHE A 28 36.90 12.38 -0.23
C PHE A 28 37.58 13.74 -0.16
N TYR A 29 36.82 14.81 0.11
CA TYR A 29 37.38 16.15 0.27
C TYR A 29 38.34 16.23 1.48
N SER A 30 37.98 15.64 2.62
CA SER A 30 38.83 15.63 3.82
C SER A 30 40.08 14.75 3.65
N TYR A 31 39.96 13.60 2.98
CA TYR A 31 41.08 12.69 2.72
C TYR A 31 42.13 13.33 1.81
N GLY A 32 41.70 14.02 0.74
CA GLY A 32 42.62 14.70 -0.17
C GLY A 32 43.40 15.87 0.43
N LYS A 33 43.05 16.32 1.64
CA LYS A 33 43.64 17.50 2.28
C LYS A 33 44.54 17.18 3.49
N ASN A 34 44.38 16.03 4.14
CA ASN A 34 45.12 15.68 5.37
C ASN A 34 45.79 14.30 5.26
N GLU A 35 47.12 14.26 5.37
CA GLU A 35 48.00 13.09 5.26
C GLU A 35 48.04 12.20 6.54
N THR A 36 47.01 12.21 7.38
CA THR A 36 47.03 11.55 8.71
C THR A 36 45.90 10.53 8.88
N ASP A 37 46.17 9.48 9.67
CA ASP A 37 45.39 8.26 10.01
C ASP A 37 43.85 8.39 10.16
N GLY A 38 43.30 9.59 10.37
CA GLY A 38 41.85 9.85 10.38
C GLY A 38 41.16 9.68 9.02
N GLY A 39 41.91 9.79 7.92
CA GLY A 39 41.37 9.65 6.56
C GLY A 39 40.82 8.25 6.26
N ASP A 40 41.55 7.20 6.64
CA ASP A 40 41.18 5.82 6.34
C ASP A 40 39.91 5.38 7.07
N SER A 41 39.78 5.77 8.35
CA SER A 41 38.58 5.50 9.16
C SER A 41 37.32 6.14 8.58
N PHE A 42 37.47 7.35 8.02
CA PHE A 42 36.37 8.07 7.41
C PHE A 42 35.97 7.46 6.05
N LEU A 43 36.94 6.98 5.26
CA LEU A 43 36.67 6.22 4.03
C LEU A 43 35.95 4.90 4.31
N ILE A 44 36.39 4.13 5.31
CA ILE A 44 35.76 2.87 5.71
C ILE A 44 34.31 3.12 6.14
N THR A 45 34.07 4.16 6.94
CA THR A 45 32.72 4.54 7.38
C THR A 45 31.83 4.94 6.19
N GLY A 46 32.36 5.71 5.23
CA GLY A 46 31.65 6.08 4.01
C GLY A 46 31.29 4.90 3.12
N VAL A 47 32.20 3.93 2.95
CA VAL A 47 31.97 2.71 2.16
C VAL A 47 30.90 1.83 2.82
N LEU A 48 30.96 1.62 4.14
CA LEU A 48 29.94 0.87 4.87
C LEU A 48 28.54 1.51 4.72
N PHE A 49 28.47 2.84 4.79
CA PHE A 49 27.22 3.57 4.64
C PHE A 49 26.64 3.45 3.22
N LEU A 50 27.50 3.49 2.18
CA LEU A 50 27.10 3.25 0.79
C LEU A 50 26.53 1.84 0.58
N ILE A 51 27.14 0.82 1.19
CA ILE A 51 26.66 -0.57 1.11
C ILE A 51 25.26 -0.67 1.73
N ILE A 52 25.07 -0.10 2.93
CA ILE A 52 23.75 -0.08 3.60
C ILE A 52 22.71 0.59 2.71
N LEU A 53 23.06 1.72 2.10
CA LEU A 53 22.16 2.44 1.18
C LEU A 53 21.76 1.63 -0.03
N LEU A 54 22.72 0.94 -0.65
CA LEU A 54 22.48 0.13 -1.85
C LEU A 54 21.50 -1.01 -1.55
N ILE A 55 21.53 -1.56 -0.33
CA ILE A 55 20.61 -2.58 0.14
C ILE A 55 19.23 -2.00 0.51
N PHE A 56 19.18 -0.87 1.21
CA PHE A 56 17.90 -0.31 1.70
C PHE A 56 17.09 0.40 0.61
N THR A 57 17.74 1.02 -0.37
CA THR A 57 17.08 1.74 -1.47
C THR A 57 16.09 0.87 -2.27
N PRO A 58 16.44 -0.33 -2.75
CA PRO A 58 15.50 -1.19 -3.47
C PRO A 58 14.33 -1.65 -2.60
N VAL A 59 14.57 -1.94 -1.32
CA VAL A 59 13.52 -2.34 -0.36
C VAL A 59 12.49 -1.22 -0.20
N LEU A 60 12.95 0.03 -0.01
CA LEU A 60 12.08 1.19 0.07
C LEU A 60 11.31 1.39 -1.25
N PHE A 61 12.01 1.29 -2.39
CA PHE A 61 11.40 1.44 -3.72
C PHE A 61 10.25 0.45 -3.97
N ILE A 62 10.44 -0.82 -3.62
CA ILE A 62 9.41 -1.86 -3.75
C ILE A 62 8.18 -1.54 -2.90
N ARG A 63 8.36 -1.10 -1.65
CA ARG A 63 7.23 -0.75 -0.78
C ARG A 63 6.44 0.45 -1.28
N PHE A 64 7.11 1.49 -1.78
CA PHE A 64 6.43 2.66 -2.30
C PHE A 64 5.71 2.39 -3.63
N LYS A 65 6.25 1.51 -4.48
CA LYS A 65 5.58 1.08 -5.72
C LYS A 65 4.23 0.45 -5.45
N LYS A 66 4.15 -0.54 -4.54
CA LYS A 66 2.90 -1.25 -4.23
C LYS A 66 1.75 -0.32 -3.84
N LYS A 67 2.02 0.71 -3.04
CA LYS A 67 1.01 1.70 -2.64
C LYS A 67 0.48 2.50 -3.83
N VAL A 68 1.35 2.87 -4.77
CA VAL A 68 0.94 3.62 -5.95
C VAL A 68 0.25 2.74 -6.97
N ASP A 69 0.70 1.50 -7.15
CA ASP A 69 0.04 0.55 -8.04
C ASP A 69 -1.39 0.27 -7.57
N ALA A 70 -1.61 0.09 -6.26
CA ALA A 70 -2.94 -0.06 -5.69
C ALA A 70 -3.82 1.19 -5.89
N LYS A 71 -3.25 2.39 -5.65
CA LYS A 71 -3.98 3.66 -5.86
C LYS A 71 -4.35 3.84 -7.34
N ASN A 72 -3.41 3.55 -8.24
CA ASN A 72 -3.64 3.64 -9.67
C ASN A 72 -4.70 2.64 -10.12
N ALA A 73 -4.61 1.39 -9.67
CA ALA A 73 -5.60 0.36 -9.94
C ALA A 73 -7.00 0.83 -9.53
N TYR A 74 -7.16 1.36 -8.32
CA TYR A 74 -8.45 1.88 -7.86
C TYR A 74 -9.02 3.01 -8.75
N LEU A 75 -8.16 3.88 -9.28
CA LEU A 75 -8.56 5.00 -10.14
C LEU A 75 -8.85 4.58 -11.58
N THR A 76 -8.17 3.54 -12.09
CA THR A 76 -8.28 3.12 -13.50
C THR A 76 -9.27 1.99 -13.72
N LEU A 77 -9.53 1.17 -12.71
CA LEU A 77 -10.40 0.01 -12.85
C LEU A 77 -11.86 0.46 -12.98
N PRO A 78 -12.61 -0.11 -13.94
CA PRO A 78 -14.03 0.17 -14.09
C PRO A 78 -14.81 -0.39 -12.91
N GLU A 79 -15.89 0.30 -12.55
CA GLU A 79 -16.85 -0.18 -11.57
C GLU A 79 -17.69 -1.31 -12.16
N GLN A 80 -17.77 -2.41 -11.43
CA GLN A 80 -18.59 -3.56 -11.73
C GLN A 80 -19.76 -3.59 -10.77
N ASN A 81 -20.94 -3.89 -11.30
CA ASN A 81 -22.17 -4.02 -10.54
C ASN A 81 -22.66 -5.45 -10.69
N ALA A 82 -22.77 -6.17 -9.59
CA ALA A 82 -23.30 -7.52 -9.56
C ALA A 82 -24.36 -7.65 -8.46
N PRO A 83 -25.47 -8.37 -8.71
CA PRO A 83 -26.34 -8.79 -7.63
C PRO A 83 -25.56 -9.74 -6.71
N ALA A 84 -25.65 -9.54 -5.40
CA ALA A 84 -24.92 -10.35 -4.44
C ALA A 84 -25.68 -10.47 -3.11
N THR A 85 -25.39 -11.55 -2.39
CA THR A 85 -25.90 -11.83 -1.04
C THR A 85 -24.76 -11.78 -0.04
N VAL A 86 -24.99 -11.17 1.12
CA VAL A 86 -23.99 -11.12 2.19
C VAL A 86 -23.97 -12.45 2.93
N LEU A 87 -22.92 -13.24 2.74
CA LEU A 87 -22.82 -14.58 3.35
C LEU A 87 -22.25 -14.52 4.77
N ASN A 88 -21.21 -13.72 4.97
CA ASN A 88 -20.50 -13.69 6.23
C ASN A 88 -19.82 -12.34 6.49
N LYS A 89 -19.59 -12.06 7.77
CA LYS A 89 -18.84 -10.91 8.27
C LYS A 89 -17.77 -11.42 9.21
N SER A 90 -16.53 -10.96 9.03
CA SER A 90 -15.44 -11.29 9.93
C SER A 90 -14.61 -10.06 10.25
N GLU A 91 -14.00 -10.08 11.42
CA GLU A 91 -13.06 -9.05 11.84
C GLU A 91 -11.74 -9.72 12.21
N LYS A 92 -10.65 -9.01 11.94
CA LYS A 92 -9.31 -9.44 12.29
C LYS A 92 -8.63 -8.31 13.02
N VAL A 93 -8.29 -8.55 14.29
CA VAL A 93 -7.42 -7.65 15.04
C VAL A 93 -5.99 -7.87 14.53
N VAL A 94 -5.37 -6.80 14.04
CA VAL A 94 -4.02 -6.79 13.50
C VAL A 94 -3.23 -5.76 14.27
N GLY A 95 -2.14 -6.18 14.90
CA GLY A 95 -1.35 -5.29 15.72
C GLY A 95 -0.15 -5.96 16.34
N ASP A 96 0.69 -5.15 16.95
CA ASP A 96 1.81 -5.54 17.79
C ASP A 96 1.69 -4.80 19.13
N LYS A 97 2.63 -5.02 20.04
CA LYS A 97 2.66 -4.46 21.41
C LYS A 97 2.43 -2.94 21.49
N TYR A 98 2.74 -2.19 20.43
CA TYR A 98 2.69 -0.72 20.39
C TYR A 98 1.57 -0.14 19.52
N SER A 99 0.84 -0.97 18.76
CA SER A 99 -0.22 -0.50 17.87
C SER A 99 -1.17 -1.63 17.52
N THR A 100 -2.45 -1.41 17.74
CA THR A 100 -3.52 -2.37 17.43
C THR A 100 -4.55 -1.70 16.53
N GLY A 101 -4.92 -2.37 15.45
CA GLY A 101 -5.99 -1.96 14.55
C GLY A 101 -6.90 -3.13 14.23
N THR A 102 -8.15 -2.85 13.89
CA THR A 102 -9.10 -3.88 13.46
C THR A 102 -9.36 -3.73 11.97
N VAL A 103 -9.28 -4.85 11.26
CA VAL A 103 -9.59 -4.93 9.84
C VAL A 103 -10.90 -5.70 9.68
N PHE A 104 -11.88 -5.08 9.03
CA PHE A 104 -13.21 -5.65 8.82
C PHE A 104 -13.31 -6.25 7.42
N TYR A 105 -13.95 -7.41 7.35
CA TYR A 105 -14.13 -8.19 6.13
C TYR A 105 -15.60 -8.58 5.96
N ILE A 106 -16.08 -8.52 4.72
CA ILE A 106 -17.42 -9.00 4.33
C ILE A 106 -17.28 -9.92 3.13
N THR A 107 -17.86 -11.12 3.24
CA THR A 107 -17.94 -12.09 2.15
C THR A 107 -19.28 -11.96 1.46
N PHE A 108 -19.24 -11.68 0.16
CA PHE A 108 -20.40 -11.66 -0.71
C PHE A 108 -20.41 -12.90 -1.60
N GLU A 109 -21.59 -13.46 -1.81
CA GLU A 109 -21.85 -14.55 -2.74
C GLU A 109 -22.57 -13.99 -3.97
N MET A 110 -21.99 -14.20 -5.13
CA MET A 110 -22.54 -13.83 -6.43
C MET A 110 -23.51 -14.92 -6.94
N PRO A 111 -24.34 -14.65 -7.97
CA PRO A 111 -25.38 -15.58 -8.42
C PRO A 111 -24.81 -16.83 -9.09
N ASP A 112 -23.56 -16.76 -9.56
CA ASP A 112 -22.79 -17.87 -10.10
C ASP A 112 -22.18 -18.76 -8.99
N GLY A 113 -22.39 -18.42 -7.72
CA GLY A 113 -21.80 -19.10 -6.57
C GLY A 113 -20.36 -18.65 -6.26
N GLU A 114 -19.81 -17.67 -6.99
CA GLU A 114 -18.50 -17.11 -6.68
C GLU A 114 -18.58 -16.34 -5.35
N ARG A 115 -17.61 -16.58 -4.47
CA ARG A 115 -17.51 -15.88 -3.18
C ARG A 115 -16.35 -14.93 -3.19
N LYS A 116 -16.64 -13.64 -3.00
CA LYS A 116 -15.62 -12.59 -2.94
C LYS A 116 -15.58 -11.98 -1.53
N ASN A 117 -14.39 -11.96 -0.94
CA ASN A 117 -14.15 -11.38 0.38
C ASN A 117 -13.52 -9.99 0.22
N PHE A 118 -14.17 -8.98 0.80
CA PHE A 118 -13.72 -7.60 0.71
C PHE A 118 -13.36 -7.05 2.08
N GLN A 119 -12.22 -6.36 2.13
CA GLN A 119 -11.91 -5.48 3.24
C GLN A 119 -12.78 -4.22 3.14
N VAL A 120 -13.48 -3.87 4.22
CA VAL A 120 -14.34 -2.69 4.30
C VAL A 120 -13.97 -1.79 5.47
N ILE A 121 -14.43 -0.55 5.42
CA ILE A 121 -14.35 0.37 6.56
C ILE A 121 -15.42 0.03 7.61
N HIS A 122 -15.18 0.43 8.86
CA HIS A 122 -16.07 0.16 9.99
C HIS A 122 -17.53 0.57 9.72
N ASP A 123 -17.76 1.75 9.16
CA ASP A 123 -19.11 2.28 8.90
C ASP A 123 -19.91 1.38 7.95
N LYS A 124 -19.26 0.89 6.89
CA LYS A 124 -19.87 -0.04 5.92
C LYS A 124 -20.09 -1.41 6.55
N TYR A 125 -19.14 -1.86 7.37
CA TYR A 125 -19.31 -3.08 8.16
C TYR A 125 -20.48 -3.00 9.13
N ALA A 126 -20.66 -1.88 9.83
CA ALA A 126 -21.77 -1.70 10.76
C ALA A 126 -23.13 -1.63 10.04
N THR A 127 -23.16 -1.04 8.85
CA THR A 127 -24.40 -0.88 8.08
C THR A 127 -24.86 -2.19 7.47
N ILE A 128 -23.97 -2.95 6.84
CA ILE A 128 -24.34 -4.14 6.06
C ILE A 128 -24.61 -5.32 6.99
N GLU A 129 -25.77 -5.96 6.87
CA GLU A 129 -26.14 -7.11 7.68
C GLU A 129 -25.92 -8.43 6.95
N LYS A 130 -25.82 -9.52 7.72
CA LYS A 130 -25.74 -10.86 7.15
C LYS A 130 -27.06 -11.18 6.46
N ASP A 131 -27.00 -11.93 5.37
CA ASP A 131 -28.13 -12.35 4.55
C ASP A 131 -28.84 -11.20 3.80
N ASP A 132 -28.28 -9.97 3.84
CA ASP A 132 -28.72 -8.88 3.00
C ASP A 132 -28.53 -9.23 1.51
N VAL A 133 -29.57 -8.98 0.71
CA VAL A 133 -29.54 -9.14 -0.75
C VAL A 133 -29.57 -7.77 -1.40
N GLY A 134 -28.68 -7.55 -2.36
CA GLY A 134 -28.55 -6.24 -2.99
C GLY A 134 -27.69 -6.23 -4.23
N THR A 135 -27.28 -5.04 -4.63
CA THR A 135 -26.32 -4.81 -5.70
C THR A 135 -24.98 -4.42 -5.08
N LEU A 136 -23.98 -5.27 -5.26
CA LEU A 136 -22.60 -5.02 -4.91
C LEU A 136 -21.93 -4.21 -6.02
N ILE A 137 -21.32 -3.09 -5.62
CA ILE A 137 -20.49 -2.24 -6.48
C ILE A 137 -19.03 -2.47 -6.06
N TYR A 138 -18.24 -3.02 -6.97
CA TYR A 138 -16.85 -3.37 -6.71
C TYR A 138 -15.95 -3.07 -7.92
N LYS A 139 -14.64 -3.01 -7.70
CA LYS A 139 -13.64 -2.89 -8.76
C LYS A 139 -12.70 -4.06 -8.66
N GLU A 140 -12.56 -4.79 -9.76
CA GLU A 140 -11.65 -5.93 -9.85
C GLU A 140 -10.81 -5.83 -11.13
N GLY A 141 -9.53 -6.14 -10.99
CA GLY A 141 -8.61 -6.27 -12.12
C GLY A 141 -7.16 -6.09 -11.71
N ASN A 142 -6.24 -6.61 -12.53
CA ASN A 142 -4.79 -6.60 -12.28
C ASN A 142 -4.39 -7.18 -10.91
N GLY A 143 -5.14 -8.19 -10.43
CA GLY A 143 -4.91 -8.82 -9.12
C GLY A 143 -5.35 -7.97 -7.91
N PHE A 144 -6.05 -6.86 -8.14
CA PHE A 144 -6.65 -6.05 -7.09
C PHE A 144 -8.16 -6.25 -7.03
N LEU A 145 -8.69 -6.25 -5.81
CA LEU A 145 -10.11 -6.33 -5.52
C LEU A 145 -10.46 -5.23 -4.52
N PHE A 146 -11.38 -4.33 -4.89
CA PHE A 146 -11.80 -3.20 -4.07
C PHE A 146 -13.31 -3.16 -3.91
N PHE A 147 -13.75 -2.96 -2.68
CA PHE A 147 -15.14 -2.64 -2.36
C PHE A 147 -15.41 -1.17 -2.61
N VAL A 148 -16.50 -0.84 -3.30
CA VAL A 148 -16.95 0.54 -3.50
C VAL A 148 -18.19 0.79 -2.65
N ASP A 149 -19.26 0.03 -2.87
CA ASP A 149 -20.51 0.19 -2.13
C ASP A 149 -21.39 -1.07 -2.21
N PHE A 150 -22.41 -1.14 -1.35
CA PHE A 150 -23.45 -2.15 -1.42
C PHE A 150 -24.82 -1.51 -1.23
N LYS A 151 -25.68 -1.64 -2.26
CA LYS A 151 -27.04 -1.11 -2.24
C LYS A 151 -27.99 -2.25 -1.94
N ARG A 152 -28.54 -2.28 -0.73
CA ARG A 152 -29.59 -3.23 -0.36
C ARG A 152 -30.78 -3.08 -1.29
N LYS A 153 -31.36 -4.20 -1.70
CA LYS A 153 -32.65 -4.20 -2.38
C LYS A 153 -33.70 -3.77 -1.35
N PRO A 154 -34.55 -2.75 -1.63
CA PRO A 154 -35.61 -2.40 -0.72
C PRO A 154 -36.52 -3.61 -0.54
N ASN A 155 -36.73 -4.00 0.71
CA ASN A 155 -37.70 -5.04 1.04
C ASN A 155 -39.07 -4.48 0.68
N LYS A 156 -39.84 -5.17 -0.17
CA LYS A 156 -41.14 -4.68 -0.65
C LYS A 156 -42.26 -4.75 0.42
N ASP A 157 -41.90 -5.03 1.67
CA ASP A 157 -42.83 -5.32 2.76
C ASP A 157 -42.76 -4.28 3.90
N GLN A 158 -42.60 -2.99 3.56
CA GLN A 158 -42.91 -1.87 4.45
C GLN A 158 -43.88 -0.89 3.78
#